data_AF-A0A2P1QQS0-F1
#
_entry.id   AF-A0A2P1QQS0-F1
#
_cell.length_a   1.000
_cell.length_b   1.000
_cell.length_c   1.000
_cell.angle_alpha   90.00
_cell.angle_beta   90.00
_cell.angle_gamma   90.00
#
_symmetry.space_group_name_H-M   'P 1'
#
loop_
_entity.id
_entity.type
_entity.pdbx_description
1 polymer ?
#
loop_
_entity_poly.entity_id
_entity_poly.type
_entity_poly.pdbx_seq_one_letter_code
_entity_poly.pdbx_strand_id
1 'polypeptide(L)'
;MKLIILTVIACWSLNCFIGSHRDACRYNLHESDSAHNCNYLGFSLFANSQNTDINTEKERTETINYLLLECIQYYENLKKCNKEEYKYMPAIYGMNLNPYFSVDRNRVAFRE
;
A
#
# COMPACT_ATOMS: atom_id res chain seq x y z
N MET A 1 -34.80 7.54 -2.79
CA MET A 1 -34.44 6.50 -3.79
C MET A 1 -33.51 7.00 -4.89
N LYS A 2 -33.82 8.10 -5.59
CA LYS A 2 -32.97 8.59 -6.71
C LYS A 2 -31.50 8.88 -6.35
N LEU A 3 -31.24 9.45 -5.16
CA LEU A 3 -29.88 9.75 -4.67
C LEU A 3 -29.05 8.50 -4.35
N ILE A 4 -29.67 7.48 -3.73
CA ILE A 4 -28.99 6.23 -3.35
C ILE A 4 -28.55 5.47 -4.62
N ILE A 5 -29.41 5.45 -5.64
CA ILE A 5 -29.12 4.80 -6.93
C ILE A 5 -27.96 5.52 -7.64
N LEU A 6 -27.95 6.87 -7.64
CA LEU A 6 -26.86 7.68 -8.21
C LEU A 6 -25.52 7.43 -7.50
N THR A 7 -25.51 7.33 -6.16
CA THR A 7 -24.29 7.04 -5.40
C THR A 7 -23.74 5.65 -5.66
N VAL A 8 -24.60 4.63 -5.84
CA VAL A 8 -24.16 3.26 -6.14
C VAL A 8 -23.60 3.15 -7.55
N ILE A 9 -24.25 3.78 -8.54
CA ILE A 9 -23.77 3.82 -9.94
C ILE A 9 -22.41 4.52 -10.03
N ALA A 10 -22.24 5.66 -9.35
CA ALA A 10 -20.97 6.38 -9.32
C ALA A 10 -19.83 5.54 -8.72
N CYS A 11 -20.12 4.78 -7.66
CA CYS A 11 -19.15 3.90 -7.02
C CYS A 11 -18.74 2.71 -7.91
N TRP A 12 -19.68 2.17 -8.70
CA TRP A 12 -19.40 1.12 -9.68
C TRP A 12 -18.54 1.63 -10.85
N SER A 13 -18.79 2.84 -11.34
CA SER A 13 -17.98 3.44 -12.41
C SER A 13 -16.55 3.79 -11.99
N LEU A 14 -16.30 3.96 -10.69
CA LEU A 14 -15.00 4.38 -10.15
C LEU A 14 -14.22 3.25 -9.45
N ASN A 15 -14.72 2.00 -9.46
CA ASN A 15 -14.15 0.85 -8.73
C ASN A 15 -13.93 1.14 -7.23
N CYS A 16 -14.90 1.75 -6.56
CA CYS A 16 -14.80 2.07 -5.13
C CYS A 16 -15.04 0.82 -4.25
N PHE A 17 -14.35 0.75 -3.11
CA PHE A 17 -14.62 -0.19 -2.02
C PHE A 17 -15.04 0.58 -0.77
N ILE A 18 -16.06 0.08 -0.07
CA ILE A 18 -16.51 0.62 1.21
C ILE A 18 -15.99 -0.31 2.32
N GLY A 19 -15.26 0.25 3.28
CA GLY A 19 -14.73 -0.54 4.38
C GLY A 19 -14.27 0.34 5.54
N SER A 20 -13.33 -0.19 6.33
CA SER A 20 -12.71 0.58 7.40
C SER A 20 -11.48 1.35 6.90
N HIS A 21 -11.07 2.36 7.66
CA HIS A 21 -9.82 3.08 7.45
C HIS A 21 -8.60 2.13 7.52
N ARG A 22 -8.71 1.05 8.31
CA ARG A 22 -7.72 -0.03 8.30
C ARG A 22 -7.62 -0.69 6.94
N ASP A 23 -8.75 -0.98 6.30
CA ASP A 23 -8.77 -1.63 4.98
C ASP A 23 -8.24 -0.67 3.91
N ALA A 24 -8.63 0.61 3.95
CA ALA A 24 -8.11 1.64 3.08
C ALA A 24 -6.59 1.83 3.20
N CYS A 25 -6.07 1.86 4.44
CA CYS A 25 -4.63 1.96 4.71
C CYS A 25 -3.88 0.75 4.17
N ARG A 26 -4.39 -0.47 4.37
CA ARG A 26 -3.80 -1.70 3.84
C ARG A 26 -3.82 -1.73 2.32
N TYR A 27 -4.92 -1.31 1.71
CA TYR A 27 -5.07 -1.24 0.26
C TYR A 27 -4.02 -0.31 -0.34
N ASN A 28 -3.94 0.93 0.13
CA ASN A 28 -2.97 1.92 -0.35
C ASN A 28 -1.52 1.47 -0.08
N LEU A 29 -1.27 0.82 1.06
CA LEU A 29 0.06 0.31 1.39
C LEU A 29 0.46 -0.84 0.47
N HIS A 30 -0.47 -1.72 0.11
CA HIS A 30 -0.24 -2.81 -0.84
C HIS A 30 0.07 -2.31 -2.26
N GLU A 31 -0.48 -1.15 -2.62
CA GLU A 31 -0.24 -0.51 -3.92
C GLU A 31 1.05 0.35 -3.93
N SER A 32 1.74 0.47 -2.79
CA SER A 32 2.99 1.23 -2.71
C SER A 32 4.21 0.46 -3.22
N ASP A 33 5.22 1.22 -3.65
CA ASP A 33 6.50 0.66 -4.13
C ASP A 33 7.18 -0.22 -3.08
N SER A 34 7.07 0.14 -1.79
CA SER A 34 7.64 -0.64 -0.68
C SER A 34 7.07 -2.07 -0.60
N ALA A 35 5.80 -2.26 -0.91
CA ALA A 35 5.17 -3.58 -0.95
C ALA A 35 5.69 -4.40 -2.13
N HIS A 36 5.85 -3.76 -3.29
CA HIS A 36 6.38 -4.39 -4.50
C HIS A 36 7.85 -4.80 -4.30
N ASN A 37 8.68 -3.88 -3.80
CA ASN A 37 10.08 -4.11 -3.47
C ASN A 37 10.23 -5.22 -2.43
N CYS A 38 9.34 -5.29 -1.45
CA CYS A 38 9.40 -6.34 -0.45
C CYS A 38 9.12 -7.74 -1.03
N ASN A 39 8.15 -7.86 -1.94
CA ASN A 39 7.94 -9.12 -2.68
C ASN A 39 9.15 -9.46 -3.56
N TYR A 40 9.82 -8.45 -4.11
CA TYR A 40 11.00 -8.63 -4.95
C TYR A 40 12.23 -9.10 -4.15
N LEU A 41 12.29 -8.86 -2.83
CA LEU A 41 13.37 -9.35 -1.98
C LEU A 41 13.56 -10.87 -2.10
N GLY A 42 12.47 -11.65 -2.08
CA GLY A 42 12.54 -13.11 -2.22
C GLY A 42 13.12 -13.54 -3.57
N PHE A 43 12.71 -12.89 -4.66
CA PHE A 43 13.28 -13.14 -5.99
C PHE A 43 14.76 -12.74 -6.06
N SER A 44 15.11 -11.59 -5.49
CA SER A 44 16.50 -11.11 -5.47
C SER A 44 17.40 -12.10 -4.72
N LEU A 45 17.01 -12.58 -3.55
CA LEU A 45 17.76 -13.59 -2.78
C LEU A 45 17.93 -14.90 -3.57
N PHE A 46 16.88 -15.36 -4.25
CA PHE A 46 16.94 -16.57 -5.08
C PHE A 46 17.89 -16.41 -6.27
N ALA A 47 17.72 -15.35 -7.06
CA ALA A 47 18.58 -15.06 -8.22
C ALA A 47 20.06 -14.91 -7.81
N ASN A 48 20.28 -14.33 -6.63
CA ASN A 48 21.61 -14.12 -6.06
C ASN A 48 22.25 -15.38 -5.47
N SER A 49 21.50 -16.44 -5.16
CA SER A 49 22.09 -17.68 -4.67
C SER A 49 22.89 -18.44 -5.74
N GLN A 50 22.59 -18.21 -7.02
CA GLN A 50 23.18 -18.97 -8.14
C GLN A 50 24.39 -18.28 -8.77
N ASN A 51 24.58 -16.99 -8.52
CA ASN A 51 25.58 -16.19 -9.22
C ASN A 51 26.78 -15.92 -8.30
N THR A 52 27.94 -16.54 -8.52
CA THR A 52 29.10 -16.43 -7.61
C THR A 52 30.14 -15.40 -8.06
N ASP A 53 29.76 -14.47 -8.95
CA ASP A 53 30.69 -13.43 -9.43
C ASP A 53 31.00 -12.39 -8.34
N ILE A 54 32.25 -12.44 -7.89
CA ILE A 54 32.86 -11.58 -6.87
C ILE A 54 32.83 -10.10 -7.26
N ASN A 55 32.85 -9.78 -8.57
CA ASN A 55 32.81 -8.38 -9.02
C ASN A 55 31.44 -7.73 -8.82
N THR A 56 30.39 -8.54 -8.65
CA THR A 56 29.01 -8.07 -8.45
C THR A 56 28.53 -8.19 -7.00
N GLU A 57 29.36 -8.74 -6.10
CA GLU A 57 28.97 -9.04 -4.71
C GLU A 57 28.53 -7.78 -3.95
N LYS A 58 29.23 -6.66 -4.16
CA LYS A 58 28.94 -5.38 -3.50
C LYS A 58 27.59 -4.81 -3.95
N GLU A 59 27.38 -4.64 -5.26
CA GLU A 59 26.13 -4.09 -5.81
C GLU A 59 24.92 -4.94 -5.41
N ARG A 60 25.13 -6.25 -5.35
CA ARG A 60 24.13 -7.21 -4.94
C ARG A 60 23.76 -7.08 -3.46
N THR A 61 24.76 -6.96 -2.60
CA THR A 61 24.56 -6.74 -1.16
C THR A 61 23.85 -5.41 -0.90
N GLU A 62 24.21 -4.36 -1.64
CA GLU A 62 23.54 -3.06 -1.59
C GLU A 62 22.06 -3.17 -2.02
N THR A 63 21.78 -3.89 -3.12
CA THR A 63 20.42 -4.11 -3.60
C THR A 63 19.57 -4.91 -2.60
N ILE A 64 20.11 -5.99 -2.04
CA ILE A 64 19.42 -6.80 -1.01
C ILE A 64 19.14 -5.93 0.23
N ASN A 65 20.11 -5.15 0.68
CA ASN A 65 19.94 -4.27 1.85
C ASN A 65 18.87 -3.20 1.60
N TYR A 66 18.83 -2.61 0.41
CA TYR A 66 17.79 -1.66 0.03
C TYR A 66 16.40 -2.30 0.06
N LEU A 67 16.23 -3.46 -0.60
CA LEU A 67 14.96 -4.19 -0.61
C LEU A 67 14.53 -4.63 0.80
N LEU A 68 15.49 -4.99 1.66
CA LEU A 68 15.23 -5.33 3.05
C LEU A 68 14.75 -4.13 3.87
N LEU A 69 15.34 -2.95 3.68
CA LEU A 69 14.91 -1.72 4.34
C LEU A 69 13.48 -1.34 3.91
N GLU A 70 13.17 -1.42 2.61
CA GLU A 70 11.83 -1.20 2.08
C GLU A 70 10.81 -2.20 2.68
N CYS A 71 11.18 -3.47 2.82
CA CYS A 71 10.37 -4.47 3.53
C CYS A 71 10.10 -4.07 4.98
N ILE A 72 11.14 -3.67 5.73
CA ILE A 72 11.00 -3.28 7.14
C ILE A 72 10.03 -2.09 7.24
N GLN A 73 10.21 -1.08 6.40
CA GLN A 73 9.35 0.10 6.36
C GLN A 73 7.90 -0.27 6.00
N TYR A 74 7.70 -1.18 5.05
CA TYR A 74 6.39 -1.72 4.70
C TYR A 74 5.70 -2.35 5.92
N TYR A 75 6.39 -3.25 6.64
CA TYR A 75 5.81 -3.92 7.81
C TYR A 75 5.55 -2.98 8.99
N GLU A 76 6.41 -1.97 9.20
CA GLU A 76 6.15 -0.93 10.19
C GLU A 76 4.89 -0.13 9.86
N ASN A 77 4.71 0.24 8.59
CA ASN A 77 3.51 0.95 8.14
C ASN A 77 2.27 0.04 8.20
N LEU A 78 2.41 -1.25 7.92
CA LEU A 78 1.34 -2.22 8.07
C LEU A 78 0.90 -2.33 9.54
N LYS A 79 1.86 -2.30 10.48
CA LYS A 79 1.57 -2.25 11.92
C LYS A 79 0.82 -0.97 12.29
N LYS A 80 1.17 0.18 11.71
CA LYS A 80 0.42 1.44 11.89
C LYS A 80 -1.01 1.34 11.34
N CYS A 81 -1.21 0.72 10.18
CA CYS A 81 -2.55 0.46 9.63
C CYS A 81 -3.41 -0.43 10.54
N ASN A 82 -2.77 -1.35 11.28
CA ASN A 82 -3.45 -2.31 12.16
C ASN A 82 -3.83 -1.77 13.54
N LYS A 83 -3.64 -0.47 13.80
CA LYS A 83 -4.15 0.19 15.02
C LYS A 83 -5.64 -0.08 15.21
N GLU A 84 -6.08 -0.23 16.46
CA GLU A 84 -7.49 -0.52 16.76
C GLU A 84 -8.43 0.61 16.35
N GLU A 85 -7.99 1.86 16.51
CA GLU A 85 -8.76 3.07 16.15
C GLU A 85 -9.23 3.04 14.69
N TYR A 86 -8.40 2.55 13.78
CA TYR A 86 -8.70 2.49 12.35
C TYR A 86 -9.72 1.40 11.97
N LYS A 87 -10.02 0.47 12.87
CA LYS A 87 -11.05 -0.57 12.64
C LYS A 87 -12.46 0.03 12.61
N TYR A 88 -12.70 1.05 13.43
CA TYR A 88 -14.03 1.62 13.64
C TYR A 88 -14.28 2.90 12.84
N MET A 89 -13.25 3.43 12.18
CA MET A 89 -13.37 4.59 11.31
C MET A 89 -13.76 4.13 9.90
N PRO A 90 -14.92 4.52 9.37
CA PRO A 90 -15.33 4.15 8.01
C PRO A 90 -14.51 4.90 6.96
N ALA A 91 -14.21 4.25 5.83
CA ALA A 91 -13.50 4.84 4.70
C ALA A 91 -13.99 4.27 3.35
N ILE A 92 -13.80 5.04 2.29
CA ILE A 92 -13.99 4.63 0.90
C ILE A 92 -12.63 4.66 0.21
N TYR A 93 -12.25 3.60 -0.49
CA TYR A 93 -10.92 3.44 -1.10
C TYR A 93 -10.98 2.71 -2.44
N GLY A 94 -9.86 2.61 -3.16
CA GLY A 94 -9.77 1.95 -4.48
C GLY A 94 -10.37 2.73 -5.65
N MET A 95 -10.86 3.95 -5.40
CA MET A 95 -11.27 4.86 -6.46
C MET A 95 -10.08 5.13 -7.39
N ASN A 96 -10.31 5.12 -8.71
CA ASN A 96 -9.34 5.56 -9.73
C ASN A 96 -8.86 7.03 -9.59
N LEU A 97 -9.33 7.72 -8.55
CA LEU A 97 -8.87 9.01 -8.06
C LEU A 97 -8.35 8.73 -6.65
N ASN A 98 -7.04 8.80 -6.40
CA ASN A 98 -6.42 8.43 -5.13
C ASN A 98 -6.83 9.41 -4.01
N PRO A 99 -7.87 9.14 -3.20
CA PRO A 99 -8.37 10.09 -2.22
C PRO A 99 -7.69 9.78 -0.89
N TYR A 100 -6.78 10.64 -0.46
CA TYR A 100 -6.15 10.47 0.85
C TYR A 100 -7.06 11.09 1.92
N PHE A 101 -7.62 10.25 2.79
CA PHE A 101 -8.28 10.69 4.01
C PHE A 101 -7.19 11.04 5.03
N SER A 102 -6.83 12.33 5.11
CA SER A 102 -5.97 12.81 6.18
C SER A 102 -6.69 12.66 7.52
N VAL A 103 -5.98 12.19 8.54
CA VAL A 103 -6.45 12.04 9.94
C VAL A 103 -6.85 13.37 10.59
N ASP A 104 -6.70 14.50 9.88
CA ASP A 104 -7.38 15.73 10.24
C ASP A 104 -8.88 15.56 10.03
N ARG A 105 -9.57 15.52 11.15
CA ARG A 105 -10.93 15.02 11.43
C ARG A 105 -12.08 15.44 10.51
N ASN A 106 -11.88 16.18 9.40
CA ASN A 106 -12.92 16.69 8.52
C ASN A 106 -12.49 16.98 7.06
N ARG A 107 -11.34 16.49 6.55
CA ARG A 107 -10.93 16.78 5.15
C ARG A 107 -10.67 15.52 4.33
N VAL A 108 -11.41 15.40 3.22
CA VAL A 108 -11.03 14.54 2.08
C VAL A 108 -10.13 15.38 1.20
N ALA A 109 -8.85 15.03 1.12
CA ALA A 109 -7.91 15.68 0.21
C ALA A 109 -7.66 14.75 -0.98
N PHE A 110 -7.87 15.29 -2.19
CA PHE A 110 -7.49 14.60 -3.42
C PHE A 110 -6.02 14.91 -3.69
N ARG A 111 -5.24 13.89 -4.05
CA ARG A 111 -3.87 14.09 -4.54
C ARG A 111 -3.97 14.66 -5.96
N GLU A 112 -3.41 15.85 -6.17
CA GLU A 112 -3.18 16.41 -7.52
C GLU A 112 -2.16 15.59 -8.30
#